data_AF-E0VRH8-F1
#
_entry.id   AF-E0VRH8-F1
#
_cell.length_a   1.000
_cell.length_b   1.000
_cell.length_c   1.000
_cell.angle_alpha   90.00
_cell.angle_beta   90.00
_cell.angle_gamma   90.00
#
_symmetry.space_group_name_H-M   'P 1'
#
loop_
_entity.id
_entity.type
_entity.pdbx_description
1 polymer ?
#
loop_
_entity_poly.entity_id
_entity_poly.type
_entity_poly.pdbx_seq_one_letter_code
_entity_poly.pdbx_strand_id
1 'polypeptide(L)'
;MQTFIKPSVIKSYPNFTLTWTKRGKPMITHNGYDLILHNIDKKRPTRHWRCSRCWMGCKVRARLVDYKLVFISKAAHNHPPNILMTCFDI
;
A
#
# COMPACT_ATOMS: atom_id res chain seq x y z
N MET A 1 -11.55 27.44 -8.82
CA MET A 1 -10.60 27.06 -7.75
C MET A 1 -9.80 25.86 -8.24
N GLN A 2 -8.61 26.10 -8.78
CA GLN A 2 -7.80 25.05 -9.40
C GLN A 2 -7.16 24.20 -8.29
N THR A 3 -7.58 22.95 -8.15
CA THR A 3 -6.93 22.01 -7.25
C THR A 3 -5.59 21.62 -7.83
N PHE A 4 -4.52 22.12 -7.21
CA PHE A 4 -3.17 21.68 -7.49
C PHE A 4 -3.06 20.19 -7.15
N ILE A 5 -3.07 19.32 -8.16
CA ILE A 5 -2.67 17.93 -7.99
C ILE A 5 -1.18 17.97 -7.69
N LYS A 6 -0.82 17.92 -6.40
CA LYS A 6 0.56 17.62 -6.02
C LYS A 6 0.89 16.29 -6.70
N PRO A 7 1.92 16.22 -7.56
CA PRO A 7 2.37 14.95 -8.08
C PRO A 7 2.88 14.16 -6.89
N SER A 8 2.01 13.30 -6.35
CA SER A 8 2.40 12.24 -5.44
C SER A 8 3.49 11.47 -6.18
N VAL A 9 4.72 11.56 -5.71
CA VAL A 9 5.83 10.83 -6.31
C VAL A 9 5.51 9.34 -6.24
N ILE A 10 5.07 8.76 -7.36
CA ILE A 10 4.78 7.34 -7.52
C ILE A 10 6.10 6.67 -7.90
N LYS A 11 6.55 5.70 -7.11
CA LYS A 11 7.59 4.76 -7.54
C LYS A 11 6.91 3.49 -8.02
N SER A 12 7.01 3.20 -9.31
CA SER A 12 6.46 1.98 -9.90
C SER A 12 7.48 0.85 -9.86
N TYR A 13 7.02 -0.35 -9.51
CA TYR A 13 7.79 -1.60 -9.54
C TYR A 13 6.98 -2.64 -10.32
N PRO A 14 7.60 -3.72 -10.82
CA PRO A 14 6.92 -4.69 -11.68
C PRO A 14 5.60 -5.25 -11.11
N ASN A 15 5.52 -5.43 -9.78
CA ASN A 15 4.38 -6.08 -9.12
C ASN A 15 3.58 -5.14 -8.20
N PHE A 16 4.02 -3.91 -7.98
CA PHE A 16 3.33 -2.98 -7.08
C PHE A 16 3.74 -1.53 -7.34
N THR A 17 2.91 -0.59 -6.90
CA THR A 17 3.27 0.82 -6.86
C THR A 17 3.46 1.27 -5.41
N LEU A 18 4.40 2.18 -5.20
CA LEU A 18 4.62 2.83 -3.91
C LEU A 18 4.22 4.30 -4.04
N THR A 19 3.23 4.69 -3.24
CA THR A 19 2.63 6.02 -3.20
C THR A 19 2.56 6.53 -1.76
N TRP A 20 1.91 7.68 -1.57
CA TRP A 20 1.67 8.27 -0.27
C TRP A 20 0.18 8.55 -0.10
N THR A 21 -0.35 8.22 1.07
CA THR A 21 -1.69 8.63 1.47
C THR A 21 -1.76 10.15 1.62
N LYS A 22 -2.97 10.71 1.59
CA LYS A 22 -3.20 12.15 1.85
C LYS A 22 -2.63 12.65 3.19
N ARG A 23 -2.44 11.75 4.16
CA ARG A 23 -1.87 12.02 5.50
C ARG A 23 -0.37 11.74 5.58
N GLY A 24 0.32 11.57 4.45
CA GLY A 24 1.77 11.38 4.41
C GLY A 24 2.25 10.01 4.90
N LYS A 25 1.40 8.99 4.97
CA LYS A 25 1.84 7.60 5.19
C LYS A 25 2.18 6.92 3.86
N PRO A 26 3.30 6.18 3.74
CA PRO A 26 3.57 5.34 2.58
C PRO A 26 2.48 4.29 2.37
N MET A 27 2.14 4.05 1.11
CA MET A 27 1.13 3.08 0.68
C MET A 27 1.67 2.26 -0.50
N ILE A 28 1.49 0.95 -0.43
CA ILE A 28 1.80 0.00 -1.50
C ILE A 28 0.49 -0.47 -2.11
N THR A 29 0.34 -0.37 -3.42
CA THR A 29 -0.80 -0.94 -4.15
C THR A 29 -0.32 -2.15 -4.94
N HIS A 30 -0.88 -3.32 -4.65
CA HIS A 30 -0.53 -4.61 -5.26
C HIS A 30 -1.82 -5.37 -5.58
N ASN A 31 -2.03 -5.71 -6.86
CA ASN A 31 -3.24 -6.41 -7.35
C ASN A 31 -4.56 -5.74 -6.89
N GLY A 32 -4.61 -4.41 -6.92
CA GLY A 32 -5.78 -3.64 -6.48
C GLY A 32 -5.98 -3.59 -4.96
N TYR A 33 -5.05 -4.13 -4.17
CA TYR A 33 -5.11 -4.03 -2.71
C TYR A 33 -4.09 -3.03 -2.19
N ASP A 34 -4.54 -2.17 -1.28
CA ASP A 34 -3.67 -1.18 -0.63
C ASP A 34 -3.16 -1.68 0.72
N LEU A 35 -1.85 -1.56 0.87
CA LEU A 35 -1.12 -1.84 2.09
C LEU A 35 -0.51 -0.53 2.60
N ILE A 36 -0.80 -0.17 3.85
CA ILE A 36 -0.23 1.00 4.51
C ILE A 36 0.90 0.59 5.44
N LEU A 37 1.90 1.46 5.56
CA LEU A 37 2.97 1.26 6.52
C LEU A 37 2.40 1.29 7.96
N HIS A 38 2.55 0.18 8.68
CA HIS A 38 2.13 0.04 10.06
C HIS A 38 3.26 0.39 11.02
N ASN A 39 4.42 -0.22 10.82
CA ASN A 39 5.52 -0.15 11.76
C ASN A 39 6.85 -0.20 11.02
N ILE A 40 7.83 0.51 11.57
CA ILE A 40 9.22 0.44 11.16
C ILE A 40 9.95 -0.15 12.37
N ASP A 41 10.52 -1.34 12.21
CA ASP A 41 11.40 -1.86 13.23
C ASP A 41 12.65 -0.96 13.31
N LYS A 42 13.00 -0.47 14.50
CA LYS A 42 14.19 0.37 14.69
C LYS A 42 15.48 -0.45 14.76
N LYS A 43 15.36 -1.73 15.12
CA LYS A 43 16.49 -2.65 15.31
C LYS A 43 16.82 -3.43 14.03
N ARG A 44 15.84 -3.58 13.13
CA ARG A 44 16.00 -4.23 11.82
C ARG A 44 15.46 -3.29 10.76
N PRO A 45 16.09 -3.15 9.57
CA PRO A 45 15.60 -2.27 8.49
C PRO A 45 14.34 -2.82 7.80
N THR A 46 13.41 -3.39 8.58
CA THR A 46 12.21 -4.07 8.12
C THR A 46 10.99 -3.18 8.31
N ARG A 47 10.29 -2.92 7.21
CA ARG A 47 9.03 -2.17 7.21
C ARG A 47 7.87 -3.14 7.20
N HIS A 48 6.99 -3.03 8.18
CA HIS A 48 5.79 -3.85 8.30
C HIS A 48 4.60 -3.11 7.72
N TRP A 49 3.95 -3.78 6.78
CA TRP A 49 2.80 -3.28 6.04
C TRP A 49 1.55 -4.05 6.44
N ARG A 50 0.41 -3.37 6.45
CA ARG A 50 -0.90 -3.98 6.69
C ARG A 50 -1.89 -3.49 5.67
N CYS A 51 -2.94 -4.27 5.40
CA CYS A 51 -4.03 -3.77 4.58
C CYS A 51 -4.63 -2.47 5.14
N SER A 52 -4.92 -1.52 4.25
CA SER A 52 -5.61 -0.26 4.57
C SER A 52 -6.99 -0.49 5.20
N ARG A 53 -7.68 -1.58 4.82
CA ARG A 53 -8.97 -2.00 5.37
C ARG A 53 -8.86 -2.91 6.60
N CYS A 54 -7.75 -2.83 7.35
CA CYS A 54 -7.60 -3.60 8.60
C CYS A 54 -8.69 -3.31 9.64
N TRP A 55 -9.30 -2.12 9.59
CA TRP A 55 -10.42 -1.73 10.43
C TRP A 55 -11.72 -2.50 10.10
N MET A 56 -11.84 -3.04 8.87
CA MET A 56 -12.91 -3.99 8.48
C MET A 56 -12.57 -5.45 8.83
N GLY A 57 -11.57 -5.67 9.69
CA GLY A 57 -11.13 -7.01 10.07
C GLY A 57 -10.13 -7.65 9.11
N CYS A 58 -9.63 -6.95 8.08
CA CYS A 58 -8.63 -7.50 7.18
C CYS A 58 -7.28 -7.75 7.89
N LYS A 59 -6.86 -9.02 7.94
CA LYS A 59 -5.66 -9.46 8.67
C LYS A 59 -4.40 -9.59 7.81
N VAL A 60 -4.46 -9.14 6.55
CA VAL A 60 -3.30 -9.21 5.64
C VAL A 60 -2.15 -8.34 6.17
N ARG A 61 -0.95 -8.93 6.17
CA ARG A 61 0.32 -8.33 6.59
C ARG A 61 1.42 -8.69 5.60
N ALA A 62 2.29 -7.72 5.31
CA ALA A 62 3.41 -7.89 4.40
C ALA A 62 4.67 -7.16 4.89
N ARG A 63 5.80 -7.50 4.29
CA ARG A 63 7.10 -6.82 4.40
C ARG A 63 7.57 -6.45 3.00
N LEU A 64 8.26 -5.32 2.91
CA LEU A 64 9.01 -4.97 1.71
C LEU A 64 10.49 -5.26 2.00
N VAL A 65 11.06 -6.23 1.31
CA VAL A 65 12.47 -6.66 1.44
C VAL A 65 13.07 -6.66 0.05
N ASP A 66 14.15 -5.92 -0.17
CA ASP A 66 14.84 -5.82 -1.46
C ASP A 66 13.90 -5.57 -2.65
N TYR A 67 12.99 -4.61 -2.49
CA TYR A 67 11.96 -4.25 -3.49
C TYR A 67 11.00 -5.40 -3.85
N LYS A 68 10.91 -6.44 -3.03
CA LYS A 68 9.94 -7.53 -3.14
C LYS A 68 8.93 -7.46 -2.01
N LEU A 69 7.66 -7.58 -2.36
CA LEU A 69 6.57 -7.62 -1.40
C LEU A 69 6.38 -9.07 -0.92
N VAL A 70 6.66 -9.32 0.36
CA VAL A 70 6.56 -10.64 1.00
C VAL A 70 5.40 -10.63 1.97
N PHE A 71 4.37 -11.44 1.71
CA PHE A 71 3.23 -11.60 2.61
C PHE A 71 3.61 -12.51 3.79
N ILE A 72 3.33 -12.04 5.00
CA ILE A 72 3.70 -12.73 6.25
C ILE A 72 2.49 -13.45 6.84
N SER A 73 1.30 -12.91 6.61
CA SER A 73 0.06 -13.53 7.04
C SER A 73 -0.36 -14.60 6.04
N LYS A 74 -0.81 -15.76 6.54
CA LYS A 74 -1.56 -16.74 5.74
C LYS A 74 -3.00 -16.30 5.41
N ALA A 75 -3.42 -15.15 5.93
CA ALA A 75 -4.76 -14.61 5.71
C ALA A 75 -4.89 -14.05 4.29
N ALA A 76 -6.01 -14.34 3.64
CA ALA A 76 -6.45 -13.65 2.43
C ALA A 76 -7.14 -12.33 2.78
N HIS A 77 -7.29 -11.45 1.77
CA HIS A 77 -8.14 -10.27 1.90
C HIS A 77 -9.60 -10.71 2.07
N ASN A 78 -10.28 -10.18 3.09
CA ASN A 78 -11.69 -10.43 3.37
C ASN A 78 -12.61 -9.36 2.77
N HIS A 79 -12.12 -8.60 1.80
CA HIS A 79 -12.81 -7.50 1.16
C HIS A 79 -12.43 -7.45 -0.32
N PRO A 80 -13.27 -6.84 -1.17
CA PRO A 80 -12.93 -6.65 -2.58
C PRO A 80 -11.72 -5.70 -2.74
N PRO A 81 -10.99 -5.81 -3.86
CA PRO A 81 -9.95 -4.84 -4.22
C PRO A 81 -10.47 -3.40 -4.25
N ASN A 82 -9.58 -2.46 -4.00
CA ASN A 82 -9.78 -1.04 -4.26
C ASN A 82 -9.52 -0.79 -5.75
N ILE A 83 -10.51 -1.08 -6.60
CA ILE A 83 -10.42 -0.86 -8.07
C ILE A 83 -10.42 0.64 -8.43
N LEU A 84 -10.43 1.54 -7.44
CA LEU A 84 -10.41 2.99 -7.65
C LEU A 84 -9.00 3.55 -7.97
N MET A 85 -8.21 2.85 -8.77
CA MET A 85 -6.92 3.39 -9.22
C MET A 85 -6.54 3.03 -10.66
N THR A 86 -7.53 3.04 -11.56
CA THR A 86 -7.31 3.30 -13.00
C THR A 86 -8.43 4.20 -13.53
N CYS A 87 -8.52 5.42 -13.05
CA CYS A 87 -9.08 6.51 -13.86
C CYS A 87 -7.88 7.32 -14.36
N PHE A 88 -7.36 6.94 -15.53
CA PHE A 88 -6.94 7.97 -16.47
C PHE A 88 -8.26 8.52 -17.02
N ASP A 89 -8.68 9.66 -16.50
CA ASP A 89 -9.85 10.36 -17.01
C ASP A 89 -9.61 10.77 -18.47
N ILE A 90 -10.60 10.48 -19.32
CA ILE A 90 -10.70 10.78 -20.76
C ILE A 90 -10.61 12.29 -20.99
#